data_AF-V4J714-F1
#
_entry.id   AF-V4J714-F1
#
_cell.length_a   1.000
_cell.length_b   1.000
_cell.length_c   1.000
_cell.angle_alpha   90.00
_cell.angle_beta   90.00
_cell.angle_gamma   90.00
#
_symmetry.space_group_name_H-M   'P 1'
#
loop_
_entity.id
_entity.type
_entity.pdbx_description
1 polymer ?
#
loop_
_entity_poly.entity_id
_entity_poly.type
_entity_poly.pdbx_seq_one_letter_code
_entity_poly.pdbx_strand_id
1 'polypeptide(L)'
;MPHMFVSRPRLYDLTKGNKDLKRQFRWETINAVIYKVGGFLFIIGSIFFFPKFEAYGDLGAWIFLVGSLFYLVVTGHDLTEVRHYWATNTEHERRAWLEYSAAASYFWGTILFTVGSIFFFSAVGWIRAGAWCFVAGSLLFVLGATVNVLQIVSAQKMMVLQLMNFTAITFIVGAVLFTVASVPYLWDVAAPVDRVTLYTFLAWQFLAGSVLFFAGGVFNYLRAYVIMRGTLSNPSAGNDTHP
;
A
#
# COMPACT_ATOMS: atom_id res chain seq x y z
N MET A 1 -5.22 -5.99 5.80
CA MET A 1 -5.29 -5.49 4.41
C MET A 1 -4.53 -4.19 4.22
N PRO A 2 -3.66 -4.10 3.22
CA PRO A 2 -3.56 -2.98 2.33
C PRO A 2 -4.71 -3.03 1.31
N HIS A 3 -5.24 -1.87 0.96
CA HIS A 3 -5.50 -1.52 -0.43
C HIS A 3 -6.31 -2.42 -1.39
N MET A 4 -7.14 -3.39 -1.02
CA MET A 4 -8.04 -3.99 -2.01
C MET A 4 -9.46 -3.99 -1.50
N PHE A 5 -10.31 -3.30 -2.24
CA PHE A 5 -11.75 -3.36 -2.01
C PHE A 5 -12.30 -4.53 -2.78
N VAL A 6 -12.29 -5.68 -2.12
CA VAL A 6 -12.88 -6.91 -2.65
C VAL A 6 -14.37 -6.90 -2.34
N SER A 7 -15.21 -7.19 -3.33
CA SER A 7 -16.69 -7.19 -3.20
C SER A 7 -17.25 -8.54 -2.70
N ARG A 8 -16.37 -9.55 -2.59
CA ARG A 8 -16.66 -10.93 -2.16
C ARG A 8 -15.96 -11.28 -0.84
N PRO A 9 -16.39 -12.35 -0.13
CA PRO A 9 -15.62 -12.91 0.97
C PRO A 9 -14.22 -13.34 0.51
N ARG A 10 -13.17 -12.87 1.19
CA ARG A 10 -11.78 -13.19 0.87
C ARG A 10 -11.35 -14.55 1.45
N LEU A 11 -10.52 -15.27 0.69
CA LEU A 11 -9.89 -16.52 1.12
C LEU A 11 -8.46 -16.24 1.63
N TYR A 12 -8.32 -16.01 2.94
CA TYR A 12 -7.01 -15.66 3.50
C TYR A 12 -6.08 -16.85 3.75
N ASP A 13 -6.67 -18.05 3.98
CA ASP A 13 -5.90 -19.28 4.04
C ASP A 13 -5.86 -19.91 2.65
N LEU A 14 -4.71 -19.76 1.98
CA LEU A 14 -4.46 -20.32 0.65
C LEU A 14 -4.02 -21.80 0.71
N THR A 15 -3.80 -22.34 1.92
CA THR A 15 -3.24 -23.69 2.11
C THR A 15 -4.30 -24.73 2.46
N LYS A 16 -5.48 -24.31 2.95
CA LYS A 16 -6.59 -25.22 3.30
C LYS A 16 -7.92 -24.55 2.97
N GLY A 17 -8.76 -25.21 2.16
CA GLY A 17 -10.08 -24.73 1.71
C GLY A 17 -11.16 -24.62 2.80
N ASN A 18 -10.81 -24.26 4.04
CA ASN A 18 -11.73 -24.29 5.17
C ASN A 18 -12.32 -22.89 5.45
N LYS A 19 -13.65 -22.82 5.56
CA LYS A 19 -14.47 -21.59 5.72
C LYS A 19 -14.44 -20.97 7.13
N ASP A 20 -13.41 -21.24 7.93
CA ASP A 20 -13.37 -20.81 9.33
C ASP A 20 -13.12 -19.30 9.44
N LEU A 21 -14.20 -18.53 9.66
CA LEU A 21 -14.21 -17.08 9.80
C LEU A 21 -13.19 -16.57 10.83
N LYS A 22 -12.95 -17.31 11.93
CA LYS A 22 -11.98 -16.90 12.95
C LYS A 22 -10.56 -16.95 12.42
N ARG A 23 -10.24 -17.96 11.62
CA ARG A 23 -8.91 -18.13 11.02
C ARG A 23 -8.66 -17.12 9.90
N GLN A 24 -9.69 -16.84 9.10
CA GLN A 24 -9.68 -15.75 8.12
C GLN A 24 -9.41 -14.38 8.78
N PHE A 25 -10.10 -14.09 9.89
CA PHE A 25 -9.89 -12.86 10.64
C PHE A 25 -8.48 -12.74 11.21
N ARG A 26 -7.91 -13.83 11.74
CA ARG A 26 -6.52 -13.84 12.25
C ARG A 26 -5.51 -13.47 11.18
N TRP A 27 -5.64 -14.04 9.98
CA TRP A 27 -4.77 -13.70 8.84
C TRP A 27 -4.95 -12.24 8.41
N GLU A 28 -6.18 -11.76 8.40
CA GLU A 28 -6.48 -10.37 8.10
C GLU A 28 -5.82 -9.41 9.11
N THR A 29 -5.88 -9.73 10.40
CA THR A 29 -5.19 -8.99 11.46
C THR A 29 -3.67 -9.01 11.28
N ILE A 30 -3.08 -10.18 11.00
CA ILE A 30 -1.63 -10.32 10.78
C ILE A 30 -1.19 -9.44 9.60
N ASN A 31 -1.85 -9.54 8.45
CA ASN A 31 -1.55 -8.72 7.28
C ASN A 31 -1.70 -7.22 7.57
N ALA A 32 -2.74 -6.83 8.31
CA ALA A 32 -2.93 -5.44 8.71
C ALA A 32 -1.83 -4.93 9.66
N VAL A 33 -1.36 -5.76 10.58
CA VAL A 33 -0.25 -5.42 11.49
C VAL A 33 1.05 -5.26 10.70
N ILE A 34 1.41 -6.23 9.85
CA ILE A 34 2.62 -6.18 9.02
C ILE A 34 2.61 -4.91 8.15
N TYR A 35 1.48 -4.61 7.52
CA TYR A 35 1.32 -3.39 6.73
C TYR A 35 1.55 -2.12 7.55
N LYS A 36 0.93 -2.00 8.73
CA LYS A 36 1.13 -0.82 9.60
C LYS A 36 2.56 -0.68 10.09
N VAL A 37 3.23 -1.79 10.42
CA VAL A 37 4.65 -1.78 10.79
C VAL A 37 5.50 -1.27 9.63
N GLY A 38 5.25 -1.75 8.40
CA GLY A 38 5.93 -1.22 7.22
C GLY A 38 5.71 0.29 7.02
N GLY A 39 4.48 0.77 7.20
CA GLY A 39 4.15 2.19 7.04
C GLY A 39 4.82 3.05 8.10
N PHE A 40 4.91 2.54 9.33
CA PHE A 40 5.64 3.20 10.41
C PHE A 40 7.15 3.26 10.14
N LEU A 41 7.74 2.19 9.58
CA LEU A 41 9.14 2.23 9.14
C LEU A 41 9.36 3.27 8.03
N PHE A 42 8.44 3.42 7.07
CA PHE A 42 8.55 4.49 6.06
C PHE A 42 8.56 5.89 6.67
N ILE A 43 7.77 6.13 7.73
CA ILE A 43 7.81 7.40 8.48
C ILE A 43 9.21 7.61 9.06
N ILE A 44 9.76 6.61 9.76
CA ILE A 44 11.09 6.71 10.37
C ILE A 44 12.17 6.90 9.29
N GLY A 45 12.15 6.11 8.22
CA GLY A 45 13.10 6.20 7.11
C GLY A 45 13.07 7.58 6.45
N SER A 46 11.87 8.14 6.24
CA SER A 46 11.71 9.48 5.65
C SER A 46 12.32 10.60 6.51
N ILE A 47 12.39 10.43 7.84
CA ILE A 47 13.07 11.39 8.72
C ILE A 47 14.56 11.44 8.42
N PHE A 48 15.19 10.29 8.13
CA PHE A 48 16.62 10.23 7.80
C PHE A 48 16.97 10.83 6.43
N PHE A 49 15.98 11.11 5.58
CA PHE A 49 16.20 11.77 4.29
C PHE A 49 16.29 13.30 4.38
N PHE A 50 16.08 13.89 5.56
CA PHE A 50 16.35 15.31 5.75
C PHE A 50 17.86 15.59 5.66
N PRO A 51 18.29 16.71 5.04
CA PRO A 51 19.71 17.04 4.91
C PRO A 51 20.48 17.07 6.25
N LYS A 52 19.80 17.41 7.35
CA LYS A 52 20.37 17.38 8.71
C LYS A 52 20.88 15.99 9.13
N PHE A 53 20.34 14.92 8.53
CA PHE A 53 20.70 13.53 8.84
C PHE A 53 21.43 12.84 7.67
N GLU A 54 22.02 13.59 6.73
CA GLU A 54 22.71 13.04 5.55
C GLU A 54 23.75 11.96 5.90
N ALA A 55 24.48 12.13 7.02
CA ALA A 55 25.44 11.13 7.53
C ALA A 55 24.82 9.77 7.87
N TYR A 56 23.50 9.71 8.05
CA TYR A 56 22.72 8.50 8.36
C TYR A 56 21.84 8.07 7.17
N GLY A 57 22.09 8.56 5.95
CA GLY A 57 21.28 8.26 4.76
C GLY A 57 21.13 6.77 4.49
N ASP A 58 22.19 5.98 4.66
CA ASP A 58 22.15 4.51 4.50
C ASP A 58 21.26 3.83 5.56
N LEU A 59 21.22 4.35 6.78
CA LEU A 59 20.29 3.85 7.80
C LEU A 59 18.84 4.13 7.40
N GLY A 60 18.58 5.34 6.87
CA GLY A 60 17.29 5.69 6.26
C GLY A 60 16.90 4.73 5.14
N ALA A 61 17.82 4.46 4.21
CA ALA A 61 17.62 3.53 3.10
C ALA A 61 17.34 2.09 3.59
N TRP A 62 18.06 1.61 4.61
CA TRP A 62 17.81 0.31 5.24
C TRP A 62 16.41 0.22 5.85
N ILE A 63 16.01 1.21 6.63
CA ILE A 63 14.69 1.26 7.26
C ILE A 63 13.59 1.28 6.20
N PHE A 64 13.78 2.06 5.13
CA PHE A 64 12.86 2.14 4.00
C PHE A 64 12.78 0.82 3.22
N LEU A 65 13.91 0.14 3.01
CA LEU A 65 13.96 -1.19 2.40
C LEU A 65 13.18 -2.21 3.24
N VAL A 66 13.40 -2.27 4.56
CA VAL A 66 12.67 -3.19 5.45
C VAL A 66 11.17 -2.90 5.44
N GLY A 67 10.78 -1.62 5.44
CA GLY A 67 9.37 -1.22 5.27
C GLY A 67 8.77 -1.74 3.95
N SER A 68 9.52 -1.62 2.86
CA SER A 68 9.14 -2.12 1.53
C SER A 68 8.97 -3.62 1.50
N LEU A 69 9.85 -4.37 2.17
CA LEU A 69 9.74 -5.82 2.28
C LEU A 69 8.49 -6.26 3.04
N PHE A 70 8.10 -5.55 4.10
CA PHE A 70 6.81 -5.82 4.77
C PHE A 70 5.63 -5.55 3.84
N TYR A 71 5.64 -4.47 3.06
CA TYR A 71 4.60 -4.22 2.07
C TYR A 71 4.60 -5.31 0.99
N LEU A 72 5.77 -5.82 0.61
CA LEU A 72 5.91 -6.82 -0.45
C LEU A 72 5.29 -8.14 -0.03
N VAL A 73 5.51 -8.55 1.23
CA VAL A 73 4.85 -9.74 1.80
C VAL A 73 3.33 -9.60 1.72
N VAL A 74 2.81 -8.44 2.12
CA VAL A 74 1.36 -8.26 2.18
C VAL A 74 0.73 -8.14 0.80
N THR A 75 1.30 -7.35 -0.11
CA THR A 75 0.83 -7.21 -1.49
C THR A 75 1.02 -8.49 -2.30
N GLY A 76 2.08 -9.26 -2.01
CA GLY A 76 2.29 -10.60 -2.55
C GLY A 76 1.19 -11.56 -2.11
N HIS A 77 0.85 -11.58 -0.82
CA HIS A 77 -0.29 -12.36 -0.31
C HIS A 77 -1.59 -11.97 -1.01
N ASP A 78 -1.87 -10.67 -1.14
CA ASP A 78 -3.07 -10.18 -1.82
C ASP A 78 -3.13 -10.60 -3.30
N LEU A 79 -2.02 -10.48 -4.03
CA LEU A 79 -1.96 -10.92 -5.43
C LEU A 79 -2.12 -12.44 -5.56
N THR A 80 -1.53 -13.22 -4.65
CA THR A 80 -1.71 -14.68 -4.66
C THR A 80 -3.16 -15.09 -4.39
N GLU A 81 -3.86 -14.38 -3.50
CA GLU A 81 -5.28 -14.63 -3.23
C GLU A 81 -6.15 -14.31 -4.44
N VAL A 82 -5.92 -13.17 -5.10
CA VAL A 82 -6.67 -12.81 -6.30
C VAL A 82 -6.34 -13.74 -7.48
N ARG A 83 -5.09 -14.16 -7.64
CA ARG A 83 -4.70 -15.16 -8.65
C ARG A 83 -5.35 -16.51 -8.40
N HIS A 84 -5.43 -16.93 -7.14
CA HIS A 84 -6.11 -18.18 -6.79
C HIS A 84 -7.60 -18.10 -7.15
N TYR A 85 -8.28 -17.02 -6.75
CA TYR A 85 -9.67 -16.78 -7.14
C TYR A 85 -9.87 -16.76 -8.66
N TRP A 86 -8.94 -16.13 -9.39
CA TRP A 86 -8.97 -16.11 -10.84
C TRP A 86 -8.86 -17.52 -11.45
N ALA A 87 -7.96 -18.34 -10.93
CA ALA A 87 -7.74 -19.70 -11.45
C ALA A 87 -8.92 -20.64 -11.16
N THR A 88 -9.67 -20.41 -10.08
CA THR A 88 -10.78 -21.28 -9.67
C THR A 88 -12.12 -20.94 -10.30
N ASN A 89 -12.26 -19.76 -10.92
CA ASN A 89 -13.50 -19.28 -11.49
C ASN A 89 -13.41 -19.27 -13.02
N THR A 90 -14.42 -19.81 -13.72
CA THR A 90 -14.43 -19.89 -15.18
C THR A 90 -14.96 -18.63 -15.85
N GLU A 91 -15.75 -17.83 -15.15
CA GLU A 91 -16.24 -16.53 -15.63
C GLU A 91 -15.61 -15.38 -14.85
N HIS A 92 -15.14 -14.38 -15.59
CA HIS A 92 -14.48 -13.20 -15.03
C HIS A 92 -15.31 -11.95 -15.34
N GLU A 93 -16.12 -11.56 -14.36
CA GLU A 93 -16.82 -10.29 -14.43
C GLU A 93 -15.84 -9.11 -14.40
N ARG A 94 -16.30 -7.94 -14.85
CA ARG A 94 -15.54 -6.68 -14.82
C ARG A 94 -14.91 -6.39 -13.46
N ARG A 95 -15.58 -6.79 -12.36
CA ARG A 95 -15.07 -6.63 -10.99
C ARG A 95 -13.82 -7.45 -10.71
N ALA A 96 -13.78 -8.70 -11.18
CA ALA A 96 -12.60 -9.54 -11.02
C ALA A 96 -11.38 -8.89 -11.70
N TRP A 97 -11.57 -8.34 -12.91
CA TRP A 97 -10.52 -7.58 -13.60
C TRP A 97 -10.02 -6.37 -12.81
N LEU A 98 -10.92 -5.63 -12.16
CA LEU A 98 -10.54 -4.49 -11.31
C LEU A 98 -9.76 -4.96 -10.06
N GLU A 99 -10.20 -6.03 -9.39
CA GLU A 99 -9.49 -6.63 -8.26
C GLU A 99 -8.07 -7.06 -8.65
N TYR A 100 -7.92 -7.78 -9.77
CA TYR A 100 -6.62 -8.23 -10.27
C TYR A 100 -5.72 -7.06 -10.66
N SER A 101 -6.27 -6.05 -11.35
CA SER A 101 -5.52 -4.87 -11.77
C SER A 101 -5.01 -4.08 -10.57
N ALA A 102 -5.84 -3.90 -9.54
CA ALA A 102 -5.42 -3.26 -8.29
C ALA A 102 -4.31 -4.08 -7.60
N ALA A 103 -4.53 -5.38 -7.41
CA ALA A 103 -3.56 -6.29 -6.77
C ALA A 103 -2.19 -6.26 -7.46
N ALA A 104 -2.19 -6.39 -8.79
CA ALA A 104 -0.98 -6.37 -9.60
C ALA A 104 -0.26 -5.01 -9.51
N SER A 105 -1.01 -3.91 -9.53
CA SER A 105 -0.44 -2.56 -9.43
C SER A 105 0.28 -2.37 -8.08
N TYR A 106 -0.34 -2.75 -6.96
CA TYR A 106 0.32 -2.66 -5.65
C TYR A 106 1.54 -3.57 -5.53
N PHE A 107 1.45 -4.79 -6.04
CA PHE A 107 2.56 -5.73 -5.98
C PHE A 107 3.78 -5.23 -6.78
N TRP A 108 3.58 -4.85 -8.04
CA TRP A 108 4.65 -4.34 -8.88
C TRP A 108 5.17 -2.98 -8.40
N GLY A 109 4.30 -2.10 -7.90
CA GLY A 109 4.72 -0.86 -7.26
C GLY A 109 5.63 -1.10 -6.07
N THR A 110 5.32 -2.11 -5.26
CA THR A 110 6.14 -2.47 -4.09
C THR A 110 7.47 -3.12 -4.47
N ILE A 111 7.51 -3.92 -5.54
CA ILE A 111 8.78 -4.42 -6.10
C ILE A 111 9.66 -3.26 -6.52
N LEU A 112 9.11 -2.28 -7.25
CA LEU A 112 9.86 -1.10 -7.67
C LEU A 112 10.36 -0.29 -6.47
N PHE A 113 9.57 -0.12 -5.41
CA PHE A 113 10.03 0.54 -4.18
C PHE A 113 11.15 -0.23 -3.49
N THR A 114 11.06 -1.55 -3.45
CA THR A 114 12.10 -2.42 -2.86
C THR A 114 13.41 -2.28 -3.63
N VAL A 115 13.36 -2.38 -4.95
CA VAL A 115 14.54 -2.23 -5.83
C VAL A 115 15.08 -0.80 -5.78
N GLY A 116 14.19 0.20 -5.83
CA GLY A 116 14.56 1.62 -5.74
C GLY A 116 15.30 1.95 -4.45
N SER A 117 14.86 1.38 -3.31
CA SER A 117 15.53 1.54 -2.02
C SER A 117 16.98 1.03 -2.04
N ILE A 118 17.24 -0.08 -2.76
CA ILE A 118 18.60 -0.62 -2.90
C ILE A 118 19.51 0.36 -3.67
N PHE A 119 18.98 1.00 -4.71
CA PHE A 119 19.76 1.96 -5.50
C PHE A 119 20.14 3.24 -4.75
N PHE A 120 19.48 3.53 -3.62
CA PHE A 120 19.79 4.68 -2.77
C PHE A 120 20.87 4.41 -1.71
N PHE A 121 21.37 3.18 -1.56
CA PHE A 121 22.54 2.92 -0.73
C PHE A 121 23.78 3.62 -1.29
N SER A 122 24.60 4.19 -0.41
CA SER A 122 25.87 4.84 -0.77
C SER A 122 26.80 3.92 -1.56
N ALA A 123 26.84 2.64 -1.22
CA ALA A 123 27.63 1.62 -1.90
C ALA A 123 27.16 1.31 -3.33
N VAL A 124 25.88 1.58 -3.66
CA VAL A 124 25.31 1.36 -4.99
C VAL A 124 25.28 2.66 -5.78
N GLY A 125 24.76 3.74 -5.20
CA GLY A 125 24.84 5.10 -5.73
C GLY A 125 24.05 5.34 -7.03
N TRP A 126 23.13 4.45 -7.43
CA TRP A 126 22.38 4.55 -8.68
C TRP A 126 21.11 5.40 -8.51
N ILE A 127 21.28 6.61 -7.98
CA ILE A 127 20.18 7.49 -7.52
C ILE A 127 19.15 7.76 -8.63
N ARG A 128 19.60 8.00 -9.87
CA ARG A 128 18.68 8.22 -11.01
C ARG A 128 17.82 6.99 -11.32
N ALA A 129 18.39 5.78 -11.23
CA ALA A 129 17.63 4.54 -11.42
C ALA A 129 16.64 4.32 -10.27
N GLY A 130 17.08 4.59 -9.02
CA GLY A 130 16.21 4.55 -7.85
C GLY A 130 15.04 5.52 -7.95
N ALA A 131 15.29 6.75 -8.41
CA ALA A 131 14.26 7.76 -8.63
C ALA A 131 13.22 7.29 -9.66
N TRP A 132 13.64 6.70 -10.78
CA TRP A 132 12.72 6.12 -11.75
C TRP A 132 11.88 4.97 -11.17
N CYS A 133 12.50 4.10 -10.36
CA CYS A 133 11.76 3.06 -9.64
C CYS A 133 10.69 3.65 -8.72
N PHE A 134 11.00 4.69 -7.94
CA PHE A 134 10.02 5.33 -7.08
C PHE A 134 8.93 6.08 -7.85
N VAL A 135 9.25 6.76 -8.95
CA VAL A 135 8.25 7.40 -9.83
C VAL A 135 7.30 6.35 -10.39
N ALA A 136 7.81 5.31 -11.05
CA ALA A 136 6.98 4.28 -11.67
C ALA A 136 6.17 3.50 -10.61
N GLY A 137 6.79 3.16 -9.48
CA GLY A 137 6.11 2.47 -8.39
C GLY A 137 4.98 3.29 -7.78
N SER A 138 5.20 4.60 -7.62
CA SER A 138 4.19 5.51 -7.08
C SER A 138 3.01 5.69 -8.03
N LEU A 139 3.27 5.76 -9.34
CA LEU A 139 2.21 5.79 -10.35
C LEU A 139 1.38 4.50 -10.34
N LEU A 140 1.99 3.35 -10.12
CA LEU A 140 1.27 2.09 -9.93
C LEU A 140 0.42 2.11 -8.64
N PHE A 141 0.91 2.70 -7.55
CA PHE A 141 0.09 2.88 -6.35
C PHE A 141 -1.10 3.82 -6.58
N VAL A 142 -0.92 4.91 -7.34
CA VAL A 142 -2.03 5.78 -7.76
C VAL A 142 -3.05 5.00 -8.60
N LEU A 143 -2.59 4.20 -9.56
CA LEU A 143 -3.45 3.36 -10.40
C LEU A 143 -4.24 2.38 -9.54
N GLY A 144 -3.58 1.61 -8.68
CA GLY A 144 -4.22 0.65 -7.79
C GLY A 144 -5.26 1.30 -6.87
N ALA A 145 -4.94 2.49 -6.34
CA ALA A 145 -5.84 3.21 -5.44
C ALA A 145 -7.04 3.80 -6.19
N THR A 146 -6.86 4.25 -7.43
CA THR A 146 -7.94 4.72 -8.28
C THR A 146 -8.86 3.56 -8.68
N VAL A 147 -8.31 2.41 -9.06
CA VAL A 147 -9.09 1.21 -9.37
C VAL A 147 -9.90 0.74 -8.16
N ASN A 148 -9.36 0.86 -6.95
CA ASN A 148 -10.13 0.63 -5.74
C ASN A 148 -11.31 1.60 -5.60
N VAL A 149 -11.12 2.90 -5.85
CA VAL A 149 -12.22 3.88 -5.76
C VAL A 149 -13.42 3.47 -6.61
N LEU A 150 -13.18 2.94 -7.82
CA LEU A 150 -14.23 2.43 -8.70
C LEU A 150 -15.05 1.27 -8.08
N GLN A 151 -14.51 0.59 -7.08
CA GLN A 151 -15.13 -0.53 -6.38
C GLN A 151 -15.84 -0.11 -5.07
N ILE A 152 -15.75 1.17 -4.65
CA ILE A 152 -16.36 1.66 -3.40
C ILE A 152 -17.90 1.69 -3.46
N VAL A 153 -18.50 1.73 -4.65
CA VAL A 153 -19.93 1.99 -4.90
C VAL A 153 -20.90 0.93 -4.31
N SER A 154 -20.40 -0.15 -3.70
CA SER A 154 -21.22 -1.30 -3.31
C SER A 154 -21.41 -1.54 -1.79
N ALA A 155 -21.01 -0.62 -0.90
CA ALA A 155 -21.20 -0.84 0.54
C ALA A 155 -22.53 -0.25 1.09
N GLN A 156 -23.33 -1.07 1.79
CA GLN A 156 -24.64 -0.66 2.32
C GLN A 156 -24.59 0.23 3.57
N LYS A 157 -23.44 0.30 4.27
CA LYS A 157 -23.29 1.09 5.51
C LYS A 157 -22.44 2.34 5.26
N MET A 158 -22.98 3.51 5.56
CA MET A 158 -22.31 4.82 5.39
C MET A 158 -20.91 4.86 6.03
N MET A 159 -20.76 4.32 7.24
CA MET A 159 -19.45 4.27 7.92
C MET A 159 -18.41 3.45 7.14
N VAL A 160 -18.81 2.35 6.50
CA VAL A 160 -17.91 1.53 5.67
C VAL A 160 -17.50 2.30 4.42
N LEU A 161 -18.45 2.97 3.75
CA LEU A 161 -18.17 3.84 2.60
C LEU A 161 -17.18 4.96 2.95
N GLN A 162 -17.40 5.65 4.08
CA GLN A 162 -16.50 6.72 4.53
C GLN A 162 -15.09 6.19 4.82
N LEU A 163 -14.94 5.06 5.51
CA LEU A 163 -13.64 4.45 5.77
C LEU A 163 -12.93 4.01 4.49
N MET A 164 -13.68 3.51 3.50
CA MET A 164 -13.12 3.19 2.17
C MET A 164 -12.63 4.45 1.45
N ASN A 165 -13.39 5.55 1.50
CA ASN A 165 -12.98 6.83 0.93
C ASN A 165 -11.73 7.40 1.60
N PHE A 166 -11.68 7.43 2.95
CA PHE A 166 -10.49 7.88 3.68
C PHE A 166 -9.27 7.04 3.33
N THR A 167 -9.43 5.72 3.25
CA THR A 167 -8.38 4.79 2.84
C THR A 167 -7.88 5.12 1.43
N ALA A 168 -8.77 5.29 0.46
CA ALA A 168 -8.38 5.57 -0.92
C ALA A 168 -7.70 6.93 -1.09
N ILE A 169 -8.29 7.99 -0.51
CA ILE A 169 -7.76 9.36 -0.62
C ILE A 169 -6.35 9.43 -0.02
N THR A 170 -6.15 8.85 1.16
CA THR A 170 -4.83 8.86 1.81
C THR A 170 -3.77 8.13 0.98
N PHE A 171 -4.10 7.00 0.36
CA PHE A 171 -3.16 6.31 -0.53
C PHE A 171 -2.88 7.07 -1.83
N ILE A 172 -3.91 7.65 -2.47
CA ILE A 172 -3.73 8.44 -3.69
C ILE A 172 -2.84 9.64 -3.40
N VAL A 173 -3.18 10.45 -2.38
CA VAL A 173 -2.41 11.64 -2.04
C VAL A 173 -0.99 11.28 -1.60
N GLY A 174 -0.83 10.22 -0.80
CA GLY A 174 0.48 9.72 -0.40
C GLY A 174 1.35 9.30 -1.60
N ALA A 175 0.79 8.54 -2.53
CA ALA A 175 1.48 8.10 -3.74
C ALA A 175 1.85 9.29 -4.66
N VAL A 176 0.97 10.29 -4.79
CA VAL A 176 1.26 11.50 -5.56
C VAL A 176 2.42 12.27 -4.93
N LEU A 177 2.45 12.45 -3.61
CA LEU A 177 3.57 13.10 -2.92
C LEU A 177 4.88 12.35 -3.16
N PHE A 178 4.90 11.02 -3.09
CA PHE A 178 6.07 10.22 -3.43
C PHE A 178 6.51 10.40 -4.88
N THR A 179 5.55 10.47 -5.81
CA THR A 179 5.84 10.70 -7.24
C THR A 179 6.52 12.05 -7.43
N VAL A 180 5.91 13.12 -6.90
CA VAL A 180 6.42 14.49 -7.03
C VAL A 180 7.78 14.66 -6.33
N ALA A 181 7.97 14.02 -5.18
CA ALA A 181 9.24 14.05 -4.45
C ALA A 181 10.38 13.32 -5.18
N SER A 182 10.05 12.30 -5.96
CA SER A 182 11.05 11.47 -6.65
C SER A 182 11.56 12.10 -7.96
N VAL A 183 10.74 12.89 -8.65
CA VAL A 183 11.11 13.51 -9.94
C VAL A 183 12.35 14.41 -9.83
N PRO A 184 12.51 15.27 -8.81
CA PRO A 184 13.67 16.15 -8.71
C PRO A 184 15.02 15.44 -8.51
N TYR A 185 15.03 14.17 -8.09
CA TYR A 185 16.26 13.36 -8.08
C TYR A 185 16.79 13.02 -9.48
N LEU A 186 16.02 13.33 -10.54
CA LEU A 186 16.44 13.21 -11.94
C LEU A 186 17.07 14.50 -12.47
N TRP A 187 17.05 15.59 -11.70
CA TRP A 187 17.59 16.89 -12.10
C TRP A 187 19.06 17.05 -11.74
N ASP A 188 19.78 17.81 -12.56
CA ASP A 188 21.13 18.27 -12.24
C ASP A 188 21.07 19.66 -11.58
N VAL A 189 21.17 19.69 -10.26
CA VAL A 189 21.11 20.94 -9.47
C VAL A 189 22.53 21.44 -9.23
N ALA A 190 22.89 22.58 -9.82
CA ALA A 190 24.25 23.11 -9.78
C ALA A 190 24.62 23.84 -8.47
N ALA A 191 23.70 24.60 -7.87
CA ALA A 191 23.99 25.43 -6.70
C ALA A 191 23.79 24.66 -5.37
N PRO A 192 24.75 24.70 -4.42
CA PRO A 192 24.64 23.97 -3.15
C PRO A 192 23.47 24.40 -2.26
N VAL A 193 23.16 25.70 -2.19
CA VAL A 193 22.03 26.22 -1.38
C VAL A 193 20.68 25.73 -1.91
N ASP A 194 20.55 25.63 -3.24
CA ASP A 194 19.35 25.11 -3.88
C ASP A 194 19.16 23.62 -3.58
N ARG A 195 20.25 22.84 -3.46
CA ARG A 195 20.18 21.42 -3.07
C ARG A 195 19.62 21.22 -1.67
N VAL A 196 20.09 21.98 -0.69
CA VAL A 196 19.62 21.84 0.70
C VAL A 196 18.13 22.18 0.81
N THR A 197 17.72 23.29 0.18
CA THR A 197 16.31 23.71 0.17
C THR A 197 15.43 22.69 -0.54
N LEU A 198 15.85 22.24 -1.72
CA LEU A 198 15.14 21.23 -2.50
C LEU A 198 15.02 19.93 -1.71
N TYR A 199 16.12 19.34 -1.24
CA TYR A 199 16.09 18.06 -0.54
C TYR A 199 15.31 18.11 0.78
N THR A 200 15.33 19.24 1.48
CA THR A 200 14.44 19.46 2.64
C THR A 200 12.97 19.39 2.23
N PHE A 201 12.60 20.04 1.13
CA PHE A 201 11.24 20.00 0.59
C PHE A 201 10.83 18.59 0.14
N LEU A 202 11.72 17.84 -0.52
CA LEU A 202 11.45 16.45 -0.92
C LEU A 202 11.28 15.53 0.30
N ALA A 203 12.13 15.67 1.31
CA ALA A 203 12.05 14.88 2.54
C ALA A 203 10.71 15.09 3.26
N TRP A 204 10.20 16.34 3.31
CA TRP A 204 8.86 16.62 3.82
C TRP A 204 7.75 15.92 3.04
N GLN A 205 7.84 15.87 1.71
CA GLN A 205 6.86 15.17 0.89
C GLN A 205 6.87 13.66 1.14
N PHE A 206 8.06 13.04 1.24
CA PHE A 206 8.18 11.62 1.59
C PHE A 206 7.63 11.33 2.99
N LEU A 207 7.92 12.19 3.97
CA LEU A 207 7.41 12.04 5.32
C LEU A 207 5.88 12.17 5.36
N ALA A 208 5.32 13.22 4.76
CA ALA A 208 3.88 13.42 4.68
C ALA A 208 3.19 12.27 3.93
N GLY A 209 3.76 11.82 2.81
CA GLY A 209 3.27 10.67 2.07
C GLY A 209 3.28 9.39 2.91
N SER A 210 4.34 9.16 3.69
CA SER A 210 4.47 7.98 4.56
C SER A 210 3.43 7.99 5.67
N VAL A 211 3.18 9.16 6.28
CA VAL A 211 2.11 9.33 7.27
C VAL A 211 0.74 9.01 6.66
N LEU A 212 0.47 9.46 5.43
CA LEU A 212 -0.79 9.15 4.74
C LEU A 212 -0.92 7.66 4.42
N PHE A 213 0.14 6.99 3.96
CA PHE A 213 0.14 5.53 3.76
C PHE A 213 -0.09 4.75 5.06
N PHE A 214 0.48 5.21 6.17
CA PHE A 214 0.21 4.62 7.48
C PHE A 214 -1.25 4.84 7.90
N ALA A 215 -1.75 6.07 7.79
CA ALA A 215 -3.13 6.42 8.13
C ALA A 215 -4.16 5.63 7.31
N GLY A 216 -3.94 5.48 5.99
CA GLY A 216 -4.78 4.66 5.14
C GLY A 216 -4.81 3.19 5.58
N GLY A 217 -3.68 2.65 6.05
CA GLY A 217 -3.63 1.32 6.68
C GLY A 217 -4.48 1.21 7.94
N VAL A 218 -4.45 2.24 8.78
CA VAL A 218 -5.29 2.33 9.98
C VAL A 218 -6.77 2.36 9.60
N PHE A 219 -7.19 3.23 8.68
CA PHE A 219 -8.58 3.32 8.23
C PHE A 219 -9.08 2.01 7.61
N ASN A 220 -8.25 1.34 6.82
CA ASN A 220 -8.61 0.07 6.23
C ASN A 220 -8.77 -1.04 7.28
N TYR A 221 -7.91 -1.07 8.30
CA TYR A 221 -8.07 -2.01 9.41
C TYR A 221 -9.33 -1.73 10.24
N LEU A 222 -9.63 -0.45 10.50
CA LEU A 222 -10.88 -0.06 11.16
C LEU A 222 -12.11 -0.50 10.36
N ARG A 223 -12.07 -0.37 9.03
CA ARG A 223 -13.12 -0.88 8.13
C ARG A 223 -13.33 -2.38 8.31
N ALA A 224 -12.25 -3.16 8.25
CA ALA A 224 -12.31 -4.62 8.43
C ALA A 224 -12.90 -4.99 9.81
N TYR A 225 -12.48 -4.29 10.87
CA TYR A 225 -13.01 -4.49 12.22
C TYR A 225 -14.52 -4.19 12.32
N VAL A 226 -14.98 -3.08 11.73
CA VAL A 226 -16.41 -2.70 11.70
C VAL A 226 -17.25 -3.75 10.99
N ILE A 227 -16.79 -4.25 9.84
CA ILE A 227 -17.50 -5.30 9.08
C ILE A 227 -17.62 -6.57 9.94
N MET A 228 -16.50 -7.01 10.53
CA MET A 228 -16.45 -8.25 11.31
C MET A 228 -17.29 -8.19 12.58
N ARG A 229 -17.29 -7.07 13.30
CA ARG A 229 -18.16 -6.86 14.46
C ARG A 229 -19.64 -6.99 14.06
N GLY A 230 -20.00 -6.43 12.89
CA GLY A 230 -21.34 -6.56 12.33
C GLY A 230 -21.74 -8.02 12.08
N THR A 231 -20.87 -8.79 11.42
CA THR A 231 -21.10 -10.21 11.12
C THR A 231 -21.23 -11.06 12.39
N LEU A 232 -20.40 -10.82 13.40
CA LEU A 232 -20.47 -11.55 14.68
C LEU A 232 -21.71 -11.21 15.51
N SER A 233 -22.21 -9.98 15.42
CA SER A 233 -23.42 -9.56 16.13
C SER A 233 -24.72 -10.04 15.49
N ASN A 234 -24.70 -10.45 14.21
CA ASN A 234 -25.91 -10.89 13.50
C ASN A 234 -25.58 -11.98 12.46
N PRO A 235 -25.38 -13.25 12.87
CA PRO A 235 -24.91 -14.33 12.00
C PRO A 235 -25.84 -14.66 10.82
N SER A 236 -27.14 -14.42 10.97
CA SER A 236 -28.19 -14.70 9.98
C SER A 236 -28.17 -13.75 8.78
N ALA A 237 -27.57 -12.57 8.88
CA ALA A 237 -27.46 -11.62 7.76
C ALA A 237 -26.30 -11.95 6.78
N GLY A 238 -25.45 -12.93 7.11
CA GLY A 238 -24.33 -13.36 6.26
C GLY A 238 -24.72 -14.33 5.13
N ASN A 239 -25.97 -14.84 5.13
CA ASN A 239 -26.47 -15.77 4.14
C ASN A 239 -27.32 -15.11 3.03
N ASP A 240 -27.65 -13.82 3.16
CA ASP A 240 -28.59 -13.12 2.27
C ASP A 240 -27.91 -12.33 1.15
N THR A 241 -26.61 -12.54 0.91
CA THR A 241 -25.90 -11.99 -0.26
C THR A 241 -25.89 -13.00 -1.42
N HIS A 242 -27.09 -13.37 -1.90
CA HIS A 242 -27.32 -13.94 -3.23
C HIS A 242 -28.61 -13.29 -3.76
N PRO A 243 -28.53 -12.57 -4.88
CA PRO A 243 -28.66 -13.20 -6.20
C PRO A 243 -27.34 -13.26 -6.95
#